data_AF-A0A3A1XEB4-F1
#
_entry.id   AF-A0A3A1XEB4-F1
#
_cell.length_a   1.000
_cell.length_b   1.000
_cell.length_c   1.000
_cell.angle_alpha   90.00
_cell.angle_beta   90.00
_cell.angle_gamma   90.00
#
_symmetry.space_group_name_H-M   'P 1'
#
loop_
_entity.id
_entity.type
_entity.pdbx_description
1 polymer ?
#
loop_
_entity_poly.entity_id
_entity_poly.type
_entity_poly.pdbx_seq_one_letter_code
_entity_poly.pdbx_strand_id
1 'polypeptide(L)'
;KVGVRDIVGAQEVAKVFEILRTPIVEKEMNWSRRYKLNVEKIATGDVNNIAEVVRDLSQRDVDEHGLSAGEKRMLARARSILISEIALSEKIDEIEAERLLDVNLGYKEPQEGDENHHTVAPEEPASRTLALLEERSKKSKKK
;
A
#
# COMPACT_ATOMS: atom_id res chain seq x y z
N LYS A 1 -11.83 23.35 15.31
CA LYS A 1 -12.84 22.71 14.44
C LYS A 1 -12.44 21.26 14.28
N VAL A 2 -13.21 20.35 14.87
CA VAL A 2 -12.99 18.90 14.78
C VAL A 2 -13.28 18.51 13.34
N GLY A 3 -12.23 18.21 12.56
CA GLY A 3 -12.38 17.65 11.22
C GLY A 3 -12.84 16.21 11.40
N VAL A 4 -14.15 16.01 11.44
CA VAL A 4 -14.74 14.68 11.33
C VAL A 4 -14.40 14.23 9.90
N ARG A 5 -13.41 13.34 9.75
CA ARG A 5 -13.20 12.67 8.47
C ARG A 5 -14.43 11.78 8.25
N ASP A 6 -15.11 11.97 7.14
CA ASP A 6 -16.14 11.04 6.71
C ASP A 6 -15.49 9.67 6.53
N ILE A 7 -16.17 8.63 7.03
CA ILE A 7 -15.70 7.26 6.90
C ILE A 7 -15.61 6.95 5.40
N VAL A 8 -14.47 6.40 5.00
CA VAL A 8 -14.18 5.98 3.62
C VAL A 8 -15.28 5.00 3.16
N GLY A 9 -15.90 5.29 2.03
CA GLY A 9 -16.92 4.40 1.45
C GLY A 9 -16.29 3.18 0.79
N ALA A 10 -17.05 2.11 0.61
CA ALA A 10 -16.61 0.88 -0.07
C ALA A 10 -15.95 1.11 -1.44
N GLN A 11 -16.43 2.09 -2.22
CA GLN A 11 -15.83 2.45 -3.52
C GLN A 11 -14.41 3.00 -3.39
N GLU A 12 -14.10 3.68 -2.30
CA GLU A 12 -12.81 4.30 -2.07
C GLU A 12 -11.79 3.29 -1.53
N VAL A 13 -12.24 2.30 -0.75
CA VAL A 13 -11.42 1.13 -0.38
C VAL A 13 -11.02 0.29 -1.60
N ALA A 14 -11.94 0.08 -2.55
CA ALA A 14 -11.61 -0.62 -3.79
C ALA A 14 -10.44 0.06 -4.53
N LYS A 15 -10.47 1.40 -4.61
CA LYS A 15 -9.40 2.21 -5.22
C LYS A 15 -8.09 2.11 -4.43
N VAL A 16 -8.14 2.04 -3.09
CA VAL A 16 -6.95 1.80 -2.26
C VAL A 16 -6.28 0.50 -2.65
N PHE A 17 -7.03 -0.60 -2.79
CA PHE A 17 -6.47 -1.88 -3.20
C PHE A 17 -5.90 -1.85 -4.63
N GLU A 18 -6.54 -1.13 -5.57
CA GLU A 18 -5.96 -0.88 -6.89
C GLU A 18 -4.61 -0.16 -6.80
N ILE A 19 -4.53 0.92 -6.02
CA ILE A 19 -3.28 1.67 -5.83
C ILE A 19 -2.17 0.75 -5.31
N LEU A 20 -2.44 -0.02 -4.25
CA LEU A 20 -1.45 -0.92 -3.63
C LEU A 20 -0.85 -1.94 -4.62
N ARG A 21 -1.64 -2.38 -5.61
CA ARG A 21 -1.26 -3.37 -6.63
C ARG A 21 -0.49 -2.78 -7.82
N THR A 22 -0.30 -1.47 -7.90
CA THR A 22 0.43 -0.81 -9.00
C THR A 22 1.94 -0.70 -8.71
N PRO A 23 2.80 -0.66 -9.74
CA PRO A 23 4.21 -0.34 -9.52
C PRO A 23 4.39 1.15 -9.15
N ILE A 24 5.46 1.46 -8.43
CA ILE A 24 5.88 2.87 -8.20
C ILE A 24 6.03 3.59 -9.54
N VAL A 25 5.33 4.71 -9.69
CA VAL A 25 5.35 5.55 -10.91
C VAL A 25 6.66 6.33 -11.02
N GLU A 26 7.18 6.86 -9.91
CA GLU A 26 8.33 7.79 -9.90
C GLU A 26 9.50 7.23 -9.09
N LYS A 27 10.50 6.68 -9.80
CA LYS A 27 11.67 6.06 -9.16
C LYS A 27 12.83 7.05 -8.91
N GLU A 28 12.96 8.09 -9.74
CA GLU A 28 14.19 8.90 -9.82
C GLU A 28 14.18 10.18 -8.95
N MET A 29 13.14 10.39 -8.15
CA MET A 29 13.07 11.56 -7.27
C MET A 29 14.10 11.53 -6.13
N ASN A 30 14.73 12.69 -5.88
CA ASN A 30 15.65 12.88 -4.75
C ASN A 30 14.99 12.59 -3.40
N TRP A 31 15.75 11.95 -2.51
CA TRP A 31 15.25 11.41 -1.24
C TRP A 31 14.54 12.45 -0.37
N SER A 32 15.13 13.63 -0.20
CA SER A 32 14.59 14.69 0.67
C SER A 32 13.24 15.20 0.20
N ARG A 33 13.04 15.33 -1.12
CA ARG A 33 11.75 15.75 -1.69
C ARG A 33 10.71 14.66 -1.54
N ARG A 34 11.06 13.40 -1.81
CA ARG A 34 10.14 12.26 -1.60
C ARG A 34 9.69 12.18 -0.14
N TYR A 35 10.62 12.30 0.81
CA TYR A 35 10.28 12.29 2.23
C TYR A 35 9.28 13.41 2.56
N LYS A 36 9.54 14.63 2.09
CA LYS A 36 8.63 15.78 2.29
C LYS A 36 7.25 15.55 1.68
N LEU A 37 7.19 15.04 0.44
CA LEU A 37 5.93 14.72 -0.22
C LEU A 37 5.14 13.63 0.52
N ASN A 38 5.81 12.60 1.03
CA ASN A 38 5.14 11.55 1.79
C ASN A 38 4.57 12.09 3.12
N VAL A 39 5.30 12.99 3.79
CA VAL A 39 4.78 13.70 4.98
C VAL A 39 3.54 14.51 4.62
N GLU A 40 3.58 15.28 3.52
CA GLU A 40 2.45 16.08 3.06
C GLU A 40 1.23 15.21 2.71
N LYS A 41 1.44 14.11 1.97
CA LYS A 41 0.40 13.11 1.65
C LYS A 41 -0.27 12.55 2.89
N ILE A 42 0.51 12.10 3.89
CA ILE A 42 -0.05 11.59 5.15
C ILE A 42 -0.82 12.70 5.89
N ALA A 43 -0.32 13.93 5.88
CA ALA A 43 -0.97 15.05 6.56
C ALA A 43 -2.32 15.44 5.93
N THR A 44 -2.55 15.15 4.64
CA THR A 44 -3.86 15.40 4.00
C THR A 44 -4.97 14.56 4.61
N GLY A 45 -4.65 13.37 5.12
CA GLY A 45 -5.66 12.39 5.55
C GLY A 45 -6.47 11.79 4.40
N ASP A 46 -6.05 11.94 3.14
CA ASP A 46 -6.69 11.21 2.04
C ASP A 46 -6.17 9.77 2.03
N VAL A 47 -7.08 8.80 2.07
CA VAL A 47 -6.74 7.37 2.15
C VAL A 47 -6.00 6.90 0.89
N ASN A 48 -6.29 7.47 -0.28
CA ASN A 48 -5.60 7.17 -1.53
C ASN A 48 -4.14 7.64 -1.47
N ASN A 49 -3.92 8.85 -0.95
CA ASN A 49 -2.56 9.39 -0.74
C ASN A 49 -1.77 8.54 0.26
N ILE A 50 -2.42 8.07 1.32
CA ILE A 50 -1.78 7.18 2.31
C ILE A 50 -1.45 5.82 1.68
N ALA A 51 -2.35 5.26 0.86
CA ALA A 51 -2.11 4.01 0.13
C ALA A 51 -0.91 4.12 -0.82
N GLU A 52 -0.74 5.25 -1.52
CA GLU A 52 0.44 5.50 -2.35
C GLU A 52 1.73 5.51 -1.52
N VAL A 53 1.73 6.15 -0.34
CA VAL A 53 2.91 6.17 0.54
C VAL A 53 3.25 4.77 1.05
N VAL A 54 2.25 3.98 1.44
CA VAL A 54 2.46 2.59 1.88
C VAL A 54 3.05 1.77 0.74
N ARG A 55 2.42 1.78 -0.44
CA ARG A 55 2.90 1.09 -1.65
C ARG A 55 4.35 1.46 -1.98
N ASP A 56 4.65 2.75 -2.04
CA ASP A 56 5.95 3.24 -2.48
C ASP A 56 7.07 2.90 -1.48
N LEU A 57 6.81 3.00 -0.18
CA LEU A 57 7.78 2.63 0.84
C LEU A 57 7.94 1.10 0.95
N SER A 58 6.86 0.34 0.83
CA SER A 58 6.87 -1.13 0.83
C SER A 58 7.66 -1.71 -0.34
N GLN A 59 7.47 -1.21 -1.56
CA GLN A 59 8.25 -1.66 -2.71
C GLN A 59 9.73 -1.25 -2.60
N ARG A 60 10.02 -0.08 -2.02
CA ARG A 60 11.39 0.39 -1.79
C ARG A 60 12.14 -0.38 -0.71
N ASP A 61 11.46 -0.91 0.29
CA ASP A 61 12.11 -1.71 1.34
C ASP A 61 12.69 -3.02 0.79
N VAL A 62 12.13 -3.51 -0.33
CA VAL A 62 12.59 -4.69 -1.07
C VAL A 62 13.74 -4.37 -2.05
N ASP A 63 13.89 -3.10 -2.45
CA ASP A 63 14.97 -2.63 -3.33
C ASP A 63 16.33 -2.54 -2.58
N GLU A 64 17.45 -2.58 -3.31
CA GLU A 64 18.83 -2.69 -2.75
C GLU A 64 19.22 -1.62 -1.71
N HIS A 65 18.53 -0.48 -1.67
CA HIS A 65 18.87 0.64 -0.79
C HIS A 65 18.17 0.55 0.58
N GLY A 66 17.07 -0.21 0.68
CA GLY A 66 16.22 -0.29 1.86
C GLY A 66 15.66 1.06 2.34
N LEU A 67 14.94 1.04 3.47
CA LEU A 67 14.41 2.25 4.10
C LEU A 67 15.31 2.80 5.20
N SER A 68 15.46 4.13 5.28
CA SER A 68 16.05 4.80 6.45
C SER A 68 15.18 4.62 7.69
N ALA A 69 15.73 4.85 8.89
CA ALA A 69 14.96 4.76 10.13
C ALA A 69 13.73 5.70 10.16
N GLY A 70 13.83 6.87 9.52
CA GLY A 70 12.72 7.81 9.37
C GLY A 70 11.62 7.27 8.44
N GLU A 71 12.01 6.69 7.31
CA GLU A 71 11.09 6.06 6.34
C GLU A 71 10.42 4.81 6.93
N LYS A 72 11.14 3.99 7.71
CA LYS A 72 10.56 2.84 8.42
C LYS A 72 9.46 3.26 9.39
N ARG A 73 9.70 4.31 10.19
CA ARG A 73 8.68 4.88 11.09
C ARG A 73 7.50 5.46 10.31
N MET A 74 7.76 6.10 9.17
CA MET A 74 6.72 6.63 8.30
C MET A 74 5.84 5.52 7.72
N LEU A 75 6.44 4.45 7.20
CA LEU A 75 5.73 3.28 6.69
C LEU A 75 4.87 2.64 7.79
N ALA A 76 5.44 2.40 8.98
CA ALA A 76 4.69 1.83 10.10
C ALA A 76 3.47 2.68 10.47
N ARG A 77 3.63 4.01 10.53
CA ARG A 77 2.52 4.93 10.79
C ARG A 77 1.48 4.91 9.68
N ALA A 78 1.91 4.97 8.42
CA ALA A 78 1.00 4.98 7.26
C ALA A 78 0.20 3.67 7.17
N ARG A 79 0.85 2.52 7.41
CA ARG A 79 0.20 1.21 7.50
C ARG A 79 -0.86 1.18 8.60
N SER A 80 -0.52 1.62 9.81
CA SER A 80 -1.48 1.63 10.93
C SER A 80 -2.72 2.46 10.60
N ILE A 81 -2.56 3.64 10.00
CA ILE A 81 -3.71 4.46 9.58
C ILE A 81 -4.54 3.71 8.53
N LEU A 82 -3.89 3.15 7.50
CA LEU A 82 -4.59 2.47 6.41
C LEU A 82 -5.34 1.21 6.88
N ILE A 83 -4.75 0.44 7.80
CA ILE A 83 -5.38 -0.74 8.41
C ILE A 83 -6.66 -0.35 9.13
N SER A 84 -6.63 0.70 9.97
CA SER A 84 -7.82 1.16 10.69
C SER A 84 -8.91 1.66 9.73
N GLU A 85 -8.55 2.32 8.62
CA GLU A 85 -9.53 2.76 7.61
C GLU A 85 -10.18 1.57 6.88
N ILE A 86 -9.38 0.57 6.48
CA ILE A 86 -9.88 -0.65 5.84
C ILE A 86 -10.79 -1.42 6.81
N ALA A 87 -10.38 -1.59 8.06
CA ALA A 87 -11.15 -2.28 9.08
C ALA A 87 -12.53 -1.64 9.32
N LEU A 88 -12.57 -0.31 9.43
CA LEU A 88 -13.82 0.44 9.62
C LEU A 88 -14.74 0.35 8.39
N SER A 89 -14.17 0.44 7.19
CA SER A 89 -14.93 0.48 5.95
C SER A 89 -15.50 -0.89 5.58
N GLU A 90 -14.69 -1.95 5.72
CA GLU A 90 -15.08 -3.33 5.43
C GLU A 90 -15.75 -4.04 6.62
N LYS A 91 -15.83 -3.37 7.78
CA LYS A 91 -16.41 -3.90 9.03
C LYS A 91 -15.76 -5.22 9.48
N ILE A 92 -14.45 -5.28 9.35
CA ILE A 92 -13.60 -6.38 9.79
C ILE A 92 -12.70 -5.93 10.94
N ASP A 93 -12.02 -6.86 11.59
CA ASP A 93 -11.02 -6.51 12.59
C ASP A 93 -9.70 -6.06 11.94
N GLU A 94 -8.83 -5.42 12.72
CA GLU A 94 -7.55 -4.91 12.22
C GLU A 94 -6.58 -6.02 11.80
N ILE A 95 -6.73 -7.24 12.33
CA ILE A 95 -5.88 -8.38 11.97
C ILE A 95 -6.19 -8.80 10.53
N GLU A 96 -7.48 -8.89 10.20
CA GLU A 96 -7.94 -9.23 8.88
C GLU A 96 -7.66 -8.10 7.87
N ALA A 97 -7.84 -6.85 8.27
CA ALA A 97 -7.46 -5.69 7.44
C ALA A 97 -5.95 -5.65 7.15
N GLU A 98 -5.10 -5.95 8.13
CA GLU A 98 -3.65 -6.08 7.92
C GLU A 98 -3.32 -7.24 6.97
N ARG A 99 -4.02 -8.38 7.10
CA ARG A 99 -3.84 -9.51 6.18
C ARG A 99 -4.20 -9.12 4.75
N LEU A 100 -5.33 -8.45 4.53
CA LEU A 100 -5.75 -7.98 3.21
C LEU A 100 -4.77 -6.95 2.62
N LEU A 101 -4.24 -6.05 3.46
CA LEU A 101 -3.19 -5.11 3.05
C LEU A 101 -1.94 -5.87 2.57
N ASP A 102 -1.50 -6.87 3.32
CA ASP A 102 -0.35 -7.69 2.97
C ASP A 102 -0.57 -8.53 1.71
N VAL A 103 -1.78 -9.06 1.50
CA VAL A 103 -2.14 -9.77 0.26
C VAL A 103 -2.05 -8.83 -0.95
N ASN A 104 -2.57 -7.61 -0.84
CA ASN A 104 -2.55 -6.64 -1.93
C ASN A 104 -1.17 -6.00 -2.16
N LEU A 105 -0.29 -6.00 -1.15
CA LEU A 105 1.13 -5.69 -1.28
C LEU A 105 1.96 -6.87 -1.76
N GLY A 106 1.40 -8.08 -1.73
CA GLY A 106 2.06 -9.30 -2.19
C GLY A 106 2.93 -10.02 -1.16
N TYR A 107 2.80 -9.69 0.11
CA TYR A 107 3.51 -10.36 1.20
C TYR A 107 2.81 -11.64 1.68
N LYS A 108 1.54 -11.84 1.32
CA LYS A 108 0.74 -13.03 1.68
C LYS A 108 -0.06 -13.53 0.47
N GLU A 109 -0.37 -14.82 0.47
CA GLU A 109 -1.26 -15.42 -0.53
C GLU A 109 -2.74 -15.08 -0.23
N PRO A 110 -3.56 -14.86 -1.28
CA PRO A 110 -5.00 -14.65 -1.11
C PRO A 110 -5.68 -15.91 -0.56
N GLN A 111 -6.73 -15.74 0.23
CA GLN A 111 -7.55 -16.81 0.79
C GLN A 111 -8.96 -16.82 0.18
N GLU A 112 -9.67 -17.94 0.34
CA GLU A 112 -11.06 -18.06 -0.09
C GLU A 112 -11.94 -17.09 0.71
N GLY A 113 -12.72 -16.26 0.02
CA GLY A 113 -13.58 -15.25 0.64
C GLY A 113 -13.00 -13.84 0.65
N ASP A 114 -11.73 -13.65 0.27
CA ASP A 114 -11.08 -12.33 0.16
C ASP A 114 -11.83 -11.41 -0.81
N GLU A 115 -12.50 -11.97 -1.83
CA GLU A 115 -13.33 -11.30 -2.83
C GLU A 115 -14.60 -10.62 -2.28
N ASN A 116 -14.97 -10.89 -1.03
CA ASN A 116 -16.20 -10.34 -0.43
C ASN A 116 -16.02 -8.95 0.21
N HIS A 117 -14.78 -8.43 0.28
CA HIS A 117 -14.42 -7.19 1.00
C HIS A 117 -14.23 -5.97 0.09
N HIS A 118 -15.11 -5.78 -0.90
CA HIS A 118 -14.99 -4.75 -1.96
C HIS A 118 -13.64 -4.71 -2.68
N THR A 119 -12.88 -5.78 -2.53
CA THR A 119 -11.87 -6.26 -3.44
C THR A 119 -12.62 -6.66 -4.71
N VAL A 120 -12.84 -5.72 -5.63
CA VAL A 120 -13.14 -6.12 -6.99
C VAL A 120 -12.00 -7.07 -7.36
N ALA A 121 -12.34 -8.35 -7.54
CA ALA A 121 -11.38 -9.39 -7.85
C ALA A 121 -10.53 -8.83 -9.00
N PRO A 122 -9.24 -8.54 -8.77
CA PRO A 122 -8.45 -7.96 -9.83
C PRO A 122 -8.45 -8.98 -10.96
N GLU A 123 -8.71 -8.54 -12.20
CA GLU A 123 -8.67 -9.43 -13.37
C GLU A 123 -7.34 -10.22 -13.45
N GLU A 124 -6.31 -9.72 -12.75
CA GLU A 124 -5.06 -10.43 -12.52
C GLU A 124 -4.70 -10.45 -11.02
N PRO A 125 -4.56 -11.63 -10.39
CA PRO A 125 -4.15 -11.72 -8.98
C PRO A 125 -2.82 -10.98 -8.75
N ALA A 126 -2.64 -10.40 -7.55
CA ALA A 126 -1.44 -9.65 -7.14
C ALA A 126 -0.12 -10.41 -7.39
N SER A 127 -0.21 -11.74 -7.52
CA SER A 127 0.86 -12.64 -7.96
C SER A 127 1.53 -12.20 -9.27
N ARG A 128 0.81 -11.59 -10.24
CA ARG A 128 1.41 -11.19 -11.53
C ARG A 128 2.26 -9.93 -11.43
N THR A 129 1.86 -8.93 -10.64
CA THR A 129 2.66 -7.71 -10.42
C THR A 129 3.96 -8.05 -9.68
N LEU A 130 3.90 -8.92 -8.68
CA LEU A 130 5.07 -9.40 -7.95
C LEU A 130 5.97 -10.28 -8.81
N ALA A 131 5.40 -11.18 -9.62
CA ALA A 131 6.17 -12.00 -10.54
C ALA A 131 6.95 -11.14 -11.54
N LEU A 132 6.37 -10.04 -12.02
CA LEU A 132 7.07 -9.07 -12.87
C LEU A 132 8.20 -8.34 -12.13
N LEU A 133 8.02 -8.01 -10.84
CA LEU A 133 9.06 -7.40 -10.02
C LEU A 133 10.19 -8.39 -9.70
N GLU A 134 9.86 -9.64 -9.36
CA GLU A 134 10.84 -10.72 -9.19
C GLU A 134 11.62 -10.99 -10.49
N GLU A 135 10.95 -11.06 -11.63
CA GLU A 135 11.60 -11.26 -12.92
C GLU A 135 12.51 -10.08 -13.29
N ARG A 136 12.11 -8.84 -12.96
CA ARG A 136 12.95 -7.64 -13.15
C ARG A 136 14.16 -7.65 -12.22
N SER A 137 14.01 -8.04 -10.96
CA SER A 137 15.11 -8.22 -10.00
C SER A 137 16.08 -9.32 -10.44
N LYS A 138 15.55 -10.48 -10.88
CA LYS A 138 16.33 -11.60 -11.43
C LYS A 138 17.07 -11.24 -12.72
N LYS A 139 16.48 -10.43 -13.61
CA LYS A 139 17.14 -9.92 -14.83
C LYS A 139 18.22 -8.87 -14.52
N SER A 140 18.03 -8.03 -13.51
CA SER A 140 19.04 -7.05 -13.07
C SER A 140 20.24 -7.70 -12.38
N LYS A 141 20.06 -8.84 -11.68
CA LYS A 141 21.15 -9.61 -11.05
C LYS A 141 21.95 -10.51 -12.02
N LYS A 142 21.44 -10.71 -13.25
CA LYS A 142 22.07 -11.56 -14.28
C LYS A 142 22.82 -10.74 -15.35
N LYS A 143 22.86 -9.42 -15.22
CA LYS A 143 23.53 -8.49 -16.14
C LYS A 143 24.65 -7.77 -15.40
#